data_AF-A0A6B0VPC6-F1
#
_entry.id   AF-A0A6B0VPC6-F1
#
_cell.length_a   1.000
_cell.length_b   1.000
_cell.length_c   1.000
_cell.angle_alpha   90.00
_cell.angle_beta   90.00
_cell.angle_gamma   90.00
#
_symmetry.space_group_name_H-M   'P 1'
#
loop_
_entity.id
_entity.type
_entity.pdbx_description
1 polymer ?
#
loop_
_entity_poly.entity_id
_entity_poly.type
_entity_poly.pdbx_seq_one_letter_code
_entity_poly.pdbx_strand_id
1 'polypeptide(L)' 'MSQSDHSDMRIGCPECEATVNASVPPGPGIDDESESNRLQGTEASCRNCGHELELYYY' A
#
# COMPACT_ATOMS: atom_id res chain seq x y z
N MET A 1 20.08 -9.79 4.99
CA MET A 1 19.02 -8.92 5.53
C MET A 1 18.37 -8.27 4.32
N SER A 2 17.34 -8.88 3.73
CA SER A 2 16.60 -8.26 2.63
C SER A 2 15.75 -7.14 3.22
N GLN A 3 16.15 -5.90 3.00
CA GLN A 3 15.26 -4.77 3.23
C GLN A 3 14.21 -4.83 2.13
N SER A 4 13.01 -5.26 2.47
CA SER A 4 11.85 -5.08 1.60
C SER A 4 11.68 -3.58 1.41
N ASP A 5 12.04 -3.08 0.24
CA ASP A 5 12.12 -1.66 -0.12
C ASP A 5 10.70 -1.08 -0.32
N HIS A 6 9.90 -1.04 0.76
CA HIS A 6 8.51 -0.59 0.70
C HIS A 6 8.45 0.86 0.24
N SER A 7 7.65 1.12 -0.79
CA SER A 7 7.39 2.46 -1.28
C SER A 7 6.25 3.09 -0.48
N ASP A 8 6.52 4.24 0.13
CA ASP A 8 5.50 5.06 0.79
C ASP A 8 4.64 5.77 -0.27
N MET A 9 3.40 5.33 -0.42
CA MET A 9 2.41 5.92 -1.30
C MET A 9 1.49 6.87 -0.51
N ARG A 10 1.25 8.06 -1.06
CA ARG A 10 0.34 9.05 -0.46
C ARG A 10 -1.00 9.00 -1.16
N ILE A 11 -2.04 8.62 -0.42
CA ILE A 11 -3.42 8.56 -0.89
C ILE A 11 -4.31 9.51 -0.06
N GLY A 12 -5.45 9.91 -0.60
CA GLY A 12 -6.45 10.68 0.14
C GLY A 12 -7.38 9.77 0.95
N CYS A 13 -7.69 10.16 2.18
CA CYS A 13 -8.76 9.56 2.95
C CYS A 13 -10.12 10.02 2.36
N PRO A 14 -11.02 9.12 1.96
CA PRO A 14 -12.32 9.47 1.38
C PRO A 14 -13.25 10.16 2.40
N GLU A 15 -13.03 9.93 3.69
CA GLU A 15 -13.90 10.47 4.75
C GLU A 15 -13.55 11.91 5.17
N CYS A 16 -12.28 12.31 5.09
CA CYS A 16 -11.83 13.61 5.61
C CYS A 16 -10.83 14.34 4.70
N GLU A 17 -10.59 13.81 3.51
CA GLU A 17 -9.67 14.35 2.50
C GLU A 17 -8.21 14.49 2.96
N ALA A 18 -7.88 13.99 4.15
CA ALA A 18 -6.53 14.02 4.70
C ALA A 18 -5.62 13.02 3.97
N THR A 19 -4.33 13.36 3.90
CA THR A 19 -3.33 12.46 3.31
C THR A 19 -3.04 11.28 4.25
N VAL A 20 -3.14 10.07 3.71
CA VAL A 20 -2.75 8.82 4.36
C VAL A 20 -1.51 8.27 3.65
N ASN A 21 -0.50 7.92 4.44
CA ASN A 21 0.67 7.21 3.92
C ASN A 21 0.37 5.72 4.01
N ALA A 22 0.38 5.05 2.88
CA ALA A 22 0.25 3.61 2.77
C ALA A 22 1.57 3.03 2.27
N SER A 23 2.01 1.93 2.86
CA SER A 23 3.20 1.21 2.39
C SER A 23 2.76 0.11 1.45
N VAL A 24 3.18 0.22 0.19
CA VAL A 24 3.06 -0.86 -0.79
C VAL A 24 4.47 -1.39 -1.08
N PRO A 25 4.64 -2.70 -1.29
CA PRO A 25 5.92 -3.21 -1.77
C PRO A 25 6.27 -2.51 -3.08
N PRO A 26 7.57 -2.32 -3.36
CA PRO A 26 8.00 -1.78 -4.63
C PRO A 26 7.44 -2.74 -5.69
N GLY A 27 6.67 -2.20 -6.65
CA GLY A 27 6.00 -3.00 -7.66
C GLY A 27 6.97 -3.98 -8.30
N PRO A 28 6.50 -5.17 -8.73
CA PRO A 28 7.36 -6.28 -9.05
C PRO A 28 8.43 -5.82 -10.05
N GLY A 29 9.67 -5.81 -9.57
CA GLY A 29 10.80 -5.91 -10.47
C GLY A 29 10.55 -7.13 -11.35
N ILE A 30 10.86 -6.99 -12.62
CA ILE A 30 10.79 -7.95 -13.75
C ILE A 30 11.22 -9.42 -13.47
N ASP A 31 11.52 -9.81 -12.23
CA ASP A 31 12.08 -11.10 -11.81
C ASP A 31 11.10 -12.01 -11.03
N ASP A 32 9.93 -11.55 -10.60
CA ASP A 32 8.99 -12.34 -9.76
C ASP A 32 7.63 -12.64 -10.45
N GLU A 33 7.65 -13.07 -11.71
CA GLU A 33 6.43 -13.36 -12.50
C GLU A 33 5.49 -14.42 -11.88
N SER A 34 5.95 -15.22 -10.92
CA SER A 34 5.16 -16.34 -10.37
C SER A 34 4.25 -15.95 -9.19
N GLU A 35 4.60 -14.93 -8.39
CA GLU A 35 3.76 -14.40 -7.31
C GLU A 35 3.10 -13.06 -7.66
N SER A 36 3.59 -12.34 -8.69
CA SER A 36 3.11 -11.01 -9.14
C SER A 36 1.73 -10.99 -9.82
N ASN A 37 1.05 -12.13 -9.95
CA ASN A 37 -0.32 -12.20 -10.48
C ASN A 37 -1.37 -12.43 -9.39
N ARG A 38 -0.99 -12.42 -8.12
CA ARG A 38 -1.92 -12.55 -6.99
C ARG A 38 -2.31 -11.16 -6.50
N LEU A 39 -3.61 -10.94 -6.34
CA LEU A 39 -4.12 -9.73 -5.70
C LEU A 39 -3.59 -9.70 -4.26
N GLN A 40 -2.77 -8.71 -3.96
CA GLN A 40 -2.25 -8.44 -2.62
C GLN A 40 -3.05 -7.33 -1.97
N GLY A 41 -3.19 -7.41 -0.65
CA GLY A 41 -3.89 -6.40 0.17
C GLY A 41 -2.95 -5.80 1.20
N THR A 42 -3.07 -4.51 1.48
CA THR A 42 -2.44 -3.83 2.61
C THR A 42 -3.45 -2.91 3.29
N GLU A 43 -3.33 -2.78 4.61
CA GLU A 43 -4.22 -1.96 5.44
C GLU A 43 -3.49 -0.66 5.84
N ALA A 44 -4.21 0.46 5.80
CA ALA A 44 -3.71 1.76 6.21
C ALA A 44 -4.76 2.50 7.04
N SER A 45 -4.35 3.15 8.13
CA SER A 45 -5.27 3.92 8.96
C SER A 45 -5.03 5.42 8.79
N CYS A 46 -6.11 6.17 8.59
CA CYS A 46 -6.05 7.62 8.57
C CYS A 46 -5.87 8.14 10.01
N ARG A 47 -4.74 8.81 10.27
CA ARG A 47 -4.48 9.42 11.60
C ARG A 47 -5.34 10.64 11.91
N ASN A 48 -6.01 11.21 10.90
CA ASN A 48 -6.82 12.41 11.07
C ASN A 48 -8.24 12.10 11.58
N CYS A 49 -8.93 11.14 10.97
CA CYS A 49 -10.29 10.74 11.36
C CYS A 49 -10.39 9.36 12.02
N GLY A 50 -9.30 8.58 12.05
CA GLY A 50 -9.28 7.23 12.60
C GLY A 50 -9.85 6.16 11.68
N HIS A 51 -10.18 6.49 10.42
CA HIS A 51 -10.77 5.55 9.49
C HIS A 51 -9.74 4.58 8.91
N GLU A 52 -10.12 3.31 8.79
CA GLU A 52 -9.29 2.25 8.22
C GLU A 52 -9.54 2.14 6.71
N LEU A 53 -8.48 1.89 5.95
CA LEU A 53 -8.46 1.79 4.50
C LEU A 53 -7.80 0.48 4.10
N GLU A 54 -8.41 -0.20 3.14
CA GLU A 54 -7.86 -1.40 2.52
C GLU A 54 -7.43 -1.07 1.09
N LEU A 55 -6.19 -1.43 0.74
CA LEU A 55 -5.58 -1.16 -0.55
C LEU A 55 -5.20 -2.47 -1.21
N TYR A 56 -5.61 -2.64 -2.46
CA TYR A 56 -5.30 -3.83 -3.24
C TYR A 56 -4.41 -3.49 -4.44
N TYR A 57 -3.41 -4.33 -4.68
CA TYR A 57 -2.44 -4.18 -5.77
C TYR A 57 -2.06 -5.55 -6.34
N TYR A 58 -1.45 -5.56 -7.53
CA TYR A 58 -0.88 -6.74 -8.17
C TYR A 58 0.64 -6.63 -8.15
#